data_AF-A0A853A1S8-F1
#
_entry.id   AF-A0A853A1S8-F1
#
_cell.length_a   1.000
_cell.length_b   1.000
_cell.length_c   1.000
_cell.angle_alpha   90.00
_cell.angle_beta   90.00
_cell.angle_gamma   90.00
#
_symmetry.space_group_name_H-M   'P 1'
#
loop_
_entity.id
_entity.type
_entity.pdbx_description
1 polymer ?
#
loop_
_entity_poly.entity_id
_entity_poly.type
_entity_poly.pdbx_seq_one_letter_code
_entity_poly.pdbx_strand_id
1 'polypeptide(L)'
;MRTVKFGEHEIEVVDFEDVTAAERVIEFRFGGDRTSNSFAAVVVPEGGGWPSAVLSIDPQFGDVPAALMVALMEVAREMIEAR
;
A
#
# COMPACT_ATOMS: atom_id res chain seq x y z
N MET A 1 -1.50 -9.14 -6.43
CA MET A 1 -0.64 -8.10 -7.02
C MET A 1 -1.36 -7.46 -8.19
N ARG A 2 -1.43 -6.13 -8.23
CA ARG A 2 -1.98 -5.34 -9.35
C ARG A 2 -1.11 -4.12 -9.60
N THR A 3 -1.11 -3.58 -10.81
CA THR A 3 -0.37 -2.37 -11.15
C THR A 3 -1.33 -1.22 -11.36
N VAL A 4 -1.03 -0.07 -10.76
CA VAL A 4 -1.81 1.18 -10.89
C VAL A 4 -0.90 2.24 -11.50
N LYS A 5 -1.40 2.96 -12.49
CA LYS A 5 -0.67 4.07 -13.11
C LYS A 5 -1.21 5.39 -12.59
N PHE A 6 -0.32 6.27 -12.12
CA PHE A 6 -0.67 7.59 -11.64
C PHE A 6 0.29 8.63 -12.23
N GLY A 7 -0.20 9.37 -13.23
CA GLY A 7 0.65 10.24 -14.04
C GLY A 7 1.75 9.44 -14.75
N GLU A 8 3.00 9.76 -14.43
CA GLU A 8 4.19 9.07 -14.94
C GLU A 8 4.63 7.89 -14.06
N HIS A 9 4.06 7.76 -12.86
CA HIS A 9 4.42 6.69 -11.93
C HIS A 9 3.62 5.42 -12.23
N GLU A 10 4.33 4.31 -12.36
CA GLU A 10 3.76 2.97 -12.29
C GLU A 10 3.97 2.44 -10.88
N ILE A 11 2.89 2.03 -10.20
CA ILE A 11 2.93 1.56 -8.82
C ILE A 11 2.43 0.11 -8.79
N GLU A 12 3.27 -0.78 -8.28
CA GLU A 12 2.86 -2.15 -7.93
C GLU A 12 2.18 -2.13 -6.56
N VAL A 13 0.97 -2.69 -6.52
CA VAL A 13 0.18 -2.88 -5.30
C VAL A 13 0.18 -4.37 -4.96
N VAL A 14 0.78 -4.70 -3.82
CA VAL A 14 0.93 -6.08 -3.35
C VAL A 14 0.07 -6.26 -2.11
N ASP A 15 -0.75 -7.29 -2.08
CA ASP A 15 -1.70 -7.57 -1.00
C ASP A 15 -1.43 -8.98 -0.50
N PHE A 16 -1.14 -9.10 0.80
CA PHE A 16 -0.82 -10.36 1.44
C PHE A 16 -1.21 -10.35 2.92
N GLU A 17 -1.31 -11.55 3.51
CA GLU A 17 -1.53 -11.74 4.94
C GLU A 17 -0.18 -12.04 5.59
N ASP A 18 0.25 -11.21 6.53
CA ASP A 18 1.32 -11.52 7.46
C ASP A 18 0.78 -12.44 8.56
N VAL A 19 1.00 -13.75 8.37
CA VAL A 19 0.56 -14.80 9.29
C VAL A 19 1.30 -14.76 10.64
N THR A 20 2.42 -14.04 10.73
CA THR A 20 3.20 -13.94 11.98
C THR A 20 2.67 -12.83 12.88
N ALA A 21 2.26 -11.71 12.29
CA ALA A 21 1.65 -10.58 12.98
C ALA A 21 0.11 -10.68 13.07
N ALA A 22 -0.50 -11.58 12.29
CA ALA A 22 -1.95 -11.63 12.08
C ALA A 22 -2.47 -10.29 11.53
N GLU A 23 -1.87 -9.85 10.41
CA GLU A 23 -2.19 -8.58 9.77
C GLU A 23 -2.34 -8.77 8.26
N ARG A 24 -3.26 -8.03 7.65
CA ARG A 24 -3.29 -7.86 6.20
C ARG A 24 -2.44 -6.65 5.83
N VAL A 25 -1.57 -6.80 4.85
CA VAL A 25 -0.66 -5.76 4.39
C VAL A 25 -0.89 -5.49 2.92
N ILE A 26 -1.13 -4.22 2.59
CA ILE A 26 -1.19 -3.70 1.22
C ILE A 26 0.01 -2.78 0.99
N GLU A 27 1.02 -3.26 0.28
CA GLU A 27 2.22 -2.50 -0.03
C GLU A 27 2.12 -1.75 -1.36
N PHE A 28 2.78 -0.60 -1.40
CA PHE A 28 3.00 0.20 -2.60
C PHE A 28 4.49 0.23 -2.94
N ARG A 29 4.81 -0.14 -4.18
CA ARG A 29 6.18 -0.20 -4.70
C ARG A 29 6.24 0.53 -6.03
N PHE A 30 7.31 1.27 -6.31
CA PHE A 30 7.49 1.84 -7.65
C PHE A 30 7.81 0.71 -8.65
N GLY A 31 7.10 0.67 -9.76
CA GLY A 31 7.30 -0.31 -10.83
C GLY A 31 8.66 -0.13 -11.50
N GLY A 32 9.21 -1.25 -11.99
CA GLY A 32 10.47 -1.27 -12.76
C GLY A 32 11.72 -1.66 -11.97
N ASP A 33 11.65 -1.73 -10.64
CA ASP A 33 12.73 -2.27 -9.80
C ASP A 33 12.20 -3.33 -8.83
N ARG A 34 12.42 -4.61 -9.20
CA ARG A 34 12.05 -5.79 -8.40
C ARG A 34 12.82 -5.91 -7.09
N THR A 35 13.84 -5.08 -6.88
CA THR A 35 14.61 -5.01 -5.63
C THR A 35 14.21 -3.82 -4.76
N SER A 36 13.33 -2.93 -5.24
CA SER A 36 12.90 -1.78 -4.47
C SER A 36 12.00 -2.21 -3.30
N ASN A 37 12.35 -1.73 -2.11
CA ASN A 37 11.51 -1.84 -0.93
C ASN A 37 10.19 -1.09 -1.16
N SER A 38 9.14 -1.50 -0.47
CA SER A 38 7.89 -0.74 -0.40
C SER A 38 8.16 0.65 0.18
N PHE A 39 7.68 1.70 -0.49
CA PHE A 39 7.82 3.07 0.01
C PHE A 39 6.69 3.42 1.00
N ALA A 40 5.58 2.70 0.93
CA ALA A 40 4.47 2.80 1.86
C ALA A 40 3.67 1.51 1.89
N ALA A 41 2.95 1.29 2.99
CA ALA A 41 2.05 0.18 3.16
C ALA A 41 0.84 0.56 4.02
N VAL A 42 -0.33 0.00 3.71
CA VAL A 42 -1.49 0.02 4.60
C VAL A 42 -1.57 -1.32 5.32
N VAL A 43 -1.57 -1.29 6.64
CA VAL A 43 -1.65 -2.46 7.51
C VAL A 43 -3.01 -2.49 8.18
N VAL A 44 -3.69 -3.63 8.11
CA VAL A 44 -4.99 -3.87 8.75
C VAL A 44 -4.83 -5.02 9.75
N PRO A 45 -5.07 -4.79 11.05
CA PRO A 45 -4.99 -5.85 12.05
C PRO A 45 -6.08 -6.91 11.82
N GLU A 46 -5.84 -8.14 12.31
CA GLU A 46 -6.83 -9.23 12.25
C GLU A 46 -8.20 -8.81 12.80
N GLY A 47 -9.26 -9.16 12.06
CA GLY A 47 -10.63 -8.78 12.40
C GLY A 47 -10.94 -7.29 12.24
N GLY A 48 -9.96 -6.48 11.84
CA GLY A 48 -10.09 -5.07 11.56
C GLY A 48 -10.59 -4.77 10.14
N GLY A 49 -10.74 -3.48 9.87
CA GLY A 49 -11.10 -2.96 8.56
C GLY A 49 -10.48 -1.59 8.33
N TRP A 50 -11.02 -0.82 7.37
CA TRP A 50 -10.50 0.51 7.07
C TRP A 50 -10.36 1.44 8.29
N PRO A 51 -11.30 1.47 9.25
CA PRO A 51 -11.20 2.35 10.43
C PRO A 51 -10.02 2.03 11.37
N SER A 52 -9.51 0.80 11.35
CA SER A 52 -8.38 0.35 12.15
C SER A 52 -7.07 0.28 11.37
N ALA A 53 -7.10 0.64 10.08
CA ALA A 53 -5.94 0.54 9.21
C ALA A 53 -4.90 1.63 9.53
N VAL A 54 -3.62 1.29 9.42
CA VAL A 54 -2.50 2.21 9.65
C VAL A 54 -1.68 2.35 8.36
N LEU A 55 -1.33 3.59 8.02
CA LEU A 55 -0.39 3.89 6.94
C LEU A 55 1.04 3.93 7.50
N SER A 56 1.88 3.03 7.00
CA SER A 56 3.33 3.03 7.19
C SER A 56 4.01 3.65 5.98
N ILE A 57 5.02 4.48 6.19
CA ILE A 57 5.80 5.14 5.13
C ILE A 57 7.28 4.92 5.44
N ASP A 58 8.06 4.51 4.44
CA ASP A 58 9.50 4.43 4.55
C ASP A 58 10.11 5.84 4.43
N PRO A 59 10.70 6.40 5.51
CA PRO A 59 11.29 7.73 5.45
C PRO A 59 12.53 7.79 4.54
N GLN A 60 13.15 6.66 4.18
CA GLN A 60 14.31 6.63 3.30
C GLN A 60 13.96 6.96 1.84
N PHE A 61 12.69 6.80 1.46
CA PHE A 61 12.20 7.14 0.12
C PHE A 61 12.07 8.65 -0.12
N GLY A 62 12.13 9.46 0.95
CA GLY A 62 11.96 10.91 0.85
C GLY A 62 10.51 11.32 0.58
N ASP A 63 10.33 12.41 -0.17
CA ASP A 63 9.01 13.00 -0.39
C ASP A 63 8.21 12.23 -1.46
N VAL A 64 6.99 11.84 -1.11
CA VAL A 64 6.02 11.25 -2.03
C VAL A 64 4.96 12.30 -2.37
N PRO A 65 4.59 12.48 -3.66
CA PRO A 65 3.54 13.43 -4.03
C PRO A 65 2.23 13.14 -3.29
N ALA A 66 1.67 14.16 -2.62
CA ALA A 66 0.44 13.99 -1.83
C ALA A 66 -0.74 13.46 -2.67
N ALA A 67 -0.87 13.91 -3.92
CA ALA A 67 -1.91 13.44 -4.83
C ALA A 67 -1.78 11.95 -5.16
N LEU A 68 -0.55 11.45 -5.31
CA LEU A 68 -0.30 10.02 -5.48
C LEU A 68 -0.73 9.26 -4.24
N MET A 69 -0.36 9.73 -3.04
CA MET A 69 -0.73 9.07 -1.79
C MET A 69 -2.24 9.02 -1.59
N VAL A 70 -2.98 10.10 -1.90
CA VAL A 70 -4.45 10.11 -1.84
C VAL A 70 -5.05 9.00 -2.73
N ALA A 71 -4.60 8.89 -3.98
CA ALA A 71 -5.09 7.87 -4.91
C ALA A 71 -4.76 6.45 -4.43
N LEU A 72 -3.57 6.22 -3.88
CA LEU A 72 -3.18 4.92 -3.34
C LEU A 72 -3.99 4.54 -2.10
N MET A 73 -4.33 5.52 -1.25
CA MET A 73 -5.21 5.30 -0.10
C MET A 73 -6.64 4.97 -0.51
N GLU A 74 -7.16 5.58 -1.58
CA GLU A 74 -8.46 5.20 -2.17
C GLU A 74 -8.43 3.76 -2.70
N VAL A 75 -7.38 3.40 -3.44
CA VAL A 75 -7.12 2.05 -3.95
C VAL A 75 -7.07 1.02 -2.81
N ALA A 76 -6.39 1.31 -1.70
CA ALA A 76 -6.33 0.42 -0.54
C ALA A 76 -7.69 0.31 0.17
N ARG A 77 -8.40 1.44 0.35
CA ARG A 77 -9.73 1.45 0.96
C ARG A 77 -10.69 0.54 0.21
N GLU A 78 -10.75 0.68 -1.11
CA GLU A 78 -11.58 -0.18 -1.96
C GLU A 78 -11.25 -1.67 -1.78
N MET A 79 -9.96 -2.02 -1.69
CA MET A 79 -9.53 -3.42 -1.48
C MET A 79 -9.90 -3.97 -0.10
N ILE A 80 -9.95 -3.10 0.89
CA ILE A 80 -10.30 -3.46 2.27
C ILE A 80 -11.82 -3.62 2.39
N GLU A 81 -12.59 -2.70 1.81
CA GLU A 81 -14.06 -2.69 1.89
C GLU A 81 -14.73 -3.69 0.92
N ALA A 82 -14.06 -4.12 -0.16
CA ALA A 82 -14.62 -5.08 -1.11
C ALA A 82 -14.60 -6.55 -0.66
N ARG A 83 -14.16 -6.82 0.57
CA ARG A 83 -13.99 -8.17 1.13
C ARG A 83 -14.93 -8.36 2.32
#